data_AF-A0A8C8VWL1-F1
#
_entry.id   AF-A0A8C8VWL1-F1
#
_cell.length_a   1.000
_cell.length_b   1.000
_cell.length_c   1.000
_cell.angle_alpha   90.00
_cell.angle_beta   90.00
_cell.angle_gamma   90.00
#
_symmetry.space_group_name_H-M   'P 1'
#
loop_
_entity.id
_entity.type
_entity.pdbx_description
1 polymer ?
#
loop_
_entity_poly.entity_id
_entity_poly.type
_entity_poly.pdbx_seq_one_letter_code
_entity_poly.pdbx_strand_id
1 'polypeptide(L)'
;MVLELVVMELKVWVDGIQRVVCGVSEQTTCQEVVIALAQAIGQTGRFVLVQRLREKERQLLPQECPVGAQATCGQFASDVQFVLRRTGPSLSARPSSDNCPPPERCPVRASLPPKPWAAPGREPHRALTFNLGCPKLVPNPSIPEPAALGGATPDCFADLQGLELRIERNAEELGHEAFWEQELRREQAREREGQARLQALSAATAEHAARLEALDAQACALEAELRLAAEAPGPPSATASATERLRQDLAIQERHSMEMQGTLALVSRALEAAEHALQAQAQELEELNRELRQCNLQQFIQQTGAALPPPPPQLDRATPGTQVRAVPGRGDGRGATFSTDLLSPQDLLPPAREEPLQGVPQSHILVPSLSPEVPPMRQSSWR
;
A
#
# COMPACT_ATOMS: atom_id res chain seq x y z
N MET A 1 13.71 46.53 -17.45
CA MET A 1 13.76 45.09 -17.77
C MET A 1 13.27 44.35 -16.55
N VAL A 2 12.00 43.98 -16.54
CA VAL A 2 11.42 43.16 -15.47
C VAL A 2 11.98 41.77 -15.71
N LEU A 3 12.93 41.33 -14.88
CA LEU A 3 13.31 39.93 -14.84
C LEU A 3 12.04 39.18 -14.44
N GLU A 4 11.44 38.46 -15.39
CA GLU A 4 10.47 37.40 -15.07
C GLU A 4 11.21 36.41 -14.18
N LEU A 5 11.15 36.65 -12.87
CA LEU A 5 11.51 35.66 -11.88
C LEU A 5 10.49 34.54 -12.09
N VAL A 6 10.90 33.47 -12.77
CA VAL A 6 10.15 32.22 -12.79
C VAL A 6 10.12 31.74 -11.34
N VAL A 7 9.02 32.06 -10.65
CA VAL A 7 8.83 31.71 -9.24
C VAL A 7 8.47 30.24 -9.20
N MET A 8 9.42 29.38 -8.82
CA MET A 8 9.14 27.97 -8.63
C MET A 8 8.77 27.70 -7.16
N GLU A 9 7.95 26.67 -6.96
CA GLU A 9 7.54 26.20 -5.65
C GLU A 9 8.19 24.85 -5.35
N LEU A 10 8.90 24.75 -4.23
CA LEU A 10 9.56 23.52 -3.81
C LEU A 10 8.81 22.88 -2.63
N LYS A 11 8.38 21.63 -2.81
CA LYS A 11 7.73 20.84 -1.76
C LYS A 11 8.78 20.12 -0.92
N VAL A 12 8.86 20.46 0.36
CA VAL A 12 9.84 19.91 1.30
C VAL A 12 9.12 19.35 2.53
N TRP A 13 9.45 18.12 2.91
CA TRP A 13 8.98 17.48 4.13
C TRP A 13 9.88 17.85 5.31
N VAL A 14 9.26 18.33 6.39
CA VAL A 14 9.92 18.71 7.64
C VAL A 14 9.17 18.04 8.78
N ASP A 15 9.84 17.20 9.57
CA ASP A 15 9.23 16.49 10.71
C ASP A 15 7.90 15.78 10.36
N GLY A 16 7.82 15.20 9.15
CA GLY A 16 6.63 14.50 8.65
C GLY A 16 5.52 15.41 8.09
N ILE A 17 5.73 16.73 8.06
CA ILE A 17 4.77 17.71 7.52
C ILE A 17 5.31 18.29 6.21
N GLN A 18 4.49 18.28 5.15
CA GLN A 18 4.83 18.91 3.88
C GLN A 18 4.71 20.45 3.99
N ARG A 19 5.78 21.16 3.63
CA ARG A 19 5.85 22.61 3.52
C ARG A 19 6.23 23.01 2.09
N VAL A 20 5.79 24.19 1.68
CA VAL A 20 6.11 24.75 0.36
C VAL A 20 7.01 25.96 0.54
N VAL A 21 8.14 25.97 -0.16
CA VAL A 21 9.03 27.13 -0.24
C VAL A 21 8.72 27.83 -1.57
N CYS A 22 8.23 29.07 -1.48
CA CYS A 22 7.96 29.92 -2.63
C CYS A 22 9.20 30.73 -3.03
N GLY A 23 9.33 31.07 -4.31
CA GLY A 23 10.44 31.90 -4.80
C GLY A 23 11.76 31.16 -5.02
N VAL A 24 11.70 29.83 -5.18
CA VAL A 24 12.89 29.05 -5.51
C VAL A 24 13.19 29.22 -7.00
N SER A 25 14.47 29.36 -7.34
CA SER A 25 14.97 29.44 -8.71
C SER A 25 16.03 28.37 -8.96
N GLU A 26 16.48 28.24 -10.20
CA GLU A 26 17.60 27.36 -10.56
C GLU A 26 18.93 27.74 -9.89
N GLN A 27 19.06 29.00 -9.45
CA GLN A 27 20.26 29.53 -8.78
C GLN A 27 20.20 29.42 -7.26
N THR A 28 19.00 29.18 -6.70
CA THR A 28 18.81 29.09 -5.25
C THR A 28 19.56 27.87 -4.73
N THR A 29 20.41 28.06 -3.73
CA THR A 29 21.23 26.97 -3.19
C THR A 29 20.46 26.17 -2.13
N CYS A 30 20.83 24.90 -1.93
CA CYS A 30 20.26 24.08 -0.86
C CYS A 30 20.50 24.73 0.50
N GLN A 31 21.63 25.42 0.69
CA GLN A 31 21.91 26.19 1.90
C GLN A 31 20.85 27.27 2.16
N GLU A 32 20.51 28.08 1.16
CA GLU A 32 19.49 29.14 1.30
C GLU A 32 18.12 28.56 1.68
N VAL A 33 17.70 27.49 0.99
CA VAL A 33 16.43 26.80 1.29
C VAL A 33 16.41 26.23 2.70
N VAL A 34 17.51 25.58 3.11
CA VAL A 34 17.66 25.02 4.46
C VAL A 34 17.60 26.12 5.52
N ILE A 35 18.27 27.25 5.30
CA ILE A 35 18.25 28.40 6.22
C ILE A 35 16.83 28.97 6.33
N ALA A 36 16.17 29.21 5.19
CA ALA A 36 14.81 29.74 5.16
C ALA A 36 13.81 28.84 5.89
N LEU A 37 13.89 27.52 5.65
CA LEU A 37 13.07 26.54 6.35
C LEU A 37 13.37 26.52 7.85
N ALA A 38 14.64 26.43 8.24
CA ALA A 38 15.05 26.40 9.65
C ALA A 38 14.57 27.65 10.41
N GLN A 39 14.69 28.83 9.79
CA GLN A 39 14.19 30.09 10.34
C GLN A 39 12.66 30.09 10.48
N ALA A 40 11.92 29.61 9.47
CA ALA A 40 10.46 29.53 9.52
C ALA A 40 9.93 28.51 10.55
N ILE A 41 10.71 27.46 10.85
CA ILE A 41 10.37 26.48 11.90
C ILE A 41 10.83 27.00 13.28
N GLY A 42 11.67 28.02 13.34
CA GLY A 42 12.28 28.51 14.59
C GLY A 42 13.29 27.53 15.18
N GLN A 43 13.81 26.60 14.39
CA GLN A 43 14.83 25.65 14.83
C GLN A 43 16.20 26.07 14.32
N THR A 44 17.17 26.16 15.23
CA THR A 44 18.57 26.45 14.89
C THR A 44 19.42 25.20 15.06
N GLY A 45 20.22 24.87 14.05
CA GLY A 45 21.04 23.66 14.06
C GLY A 45 21.69 23.37 12.72
N ARG A 46 22.35 22.21 12.62
CA ARG A 46 22.87 21.69 11.35
C ARG A 46 21.77 20.88 10.67
N PHE A 47 21.40 21.30 9.49
CA PHE A 47 20.38 20.66 8.65
C PHE A 47 20.97 20.32 7.29
N VAL A 48 20.46 19.27 6.68
CA VAL A 48 20.80 18.81 5.34
C VAL A 48 19.51 18.54 4.58
N LEU A 49 19.47 18.96 3.32
CA LEU A 49 18.35 18.65 2.43
C LEU A 49 18.61 17.30 1.77
N VAL A 50 17.67 16.38 1.93
CA VAL A 50 17.74 15.02 1.38
C VAL A 50 16.77 14.90 0.22
N GLN A 51 17.26 14.44 -0.93
CA GLN A 51 16.47 14.09 -2.09
C GLN A 51 16.12 12.60 -2.03
N ARG A 52 14.83 12.26 -1.94
CA ARG A 52 14.32 10.90 -1.95
C ARG A 52 13.63 10.60 -3.26
N LEU A 53 14.09 9.58 -3.96
CA LEU A 53 13.47 9.04 -5.16
C LEU A 53 13.26 7.54 -4.98
N ARG A 54 11.99 7.13 -4.81
CA ARG A 54 11.60 5.74 -4.50
C ARG A 54 12.33 5.23 -3.25
N GLU A 55 13.26 4.28 -3.42
CA GLU A 55 14.07 3.65 -2.38
C GLU A 55 15.47 4.24 -2.25
N LYS A 56 15.83 5.23 -3.08
CA LYS A 56 17.15 5.88 -3.05
C LYS A 56 17.04 7.26 -2.39
N GLU A 57 17.85 7.46 -1.35
CA GLU A 57 18.02 8.76 -0.69
C GLU A 57 19.42 9.31 -0.99
N ARG A 58 19.49 10.58 -1.40
CA ARG A 58 20.73 11.32 -1.65
C ARG A 58 20.74 12.58 -0.82
N GLN A 59 21.80 12.80 -0.06
CA GLN A 59 22.03 14.06 0.62
C GLN A 59 22.56 15.09 -0.39
N LEU A 60 21.95 16.27 -0.43
CA LEU A 60 22.39 17.36 -1.28
C LEU A 60 23.46 18.19 -0.57
N LEU A 61 24.43 18.66 -1.34
CA LEU A 61 25.49 19.53 -0.83
C LEU A 61 24.96 20.96 -0.63
N PRO A 62 25.51 21.74 0.32
CA PRO A 62 25.07 23.12 0.55
C PRO A 62 25.09 24.01 -0.69
N GLN A 63 26.06 23.81 -1.58
CA GLN A 63 26.25 24.56 -2.82
C GLN A 63 25.42 24.06 -4.02
N GLU A 64 24.77 22.89 -3.93
CA GLU A 64 23.91 22.39 -5.01
C GLU A 64 22.59 23.17 -5.05
N CYS A 65 21.96 23.27 -6.22
CA CYS A 65 20.62 23.84 -6.35
C CYS A 65 19.56 22.72 -6.36
N PRO A 66 18.47 22.84 -5.56
CA PRO A 66 17.48 21.77 -5.43
C PRO A 66 16.70 21.55 -6.72
N VAL A 67 16.39 22.63 -7.46
CA VAL A 67 15.73 22.56 -8.77
C VAL A 67 16.62 21.85 -9.80
N GLY A 68 17.93 22.16 -9.83
CA GLY A 68 18.89 21.47 -10.70
C GLY A 68 19.07 19.99 -10.31
N ALA A 69 19.10 19.70 -9.01
CA ALA A 69 19.14 18.32 -8.51
C ALA A 69 17.87 17.53 -8.89
N GLN A 70 16.69 18.18 -8.88
CA GLN A 70 15.44 17.59 -9.35
C GLN A 70 15.46 17.33 -10.85
N ALA A 71 15.95 18.28 -11.65
CA ALA A 71 16.07 18.15 -13.10
C ALA A 71 17.00 16.99 -13.51
N THR A 72 18.03 16.72 -12.70
CA THR A 72 18.94 15.58 -12.91
C THR A 72 18.22 14.22 -12.84
N CYS A 73 17.06 14.15 -12.18
CA CYS A 73 16.23 12.94 -12.14
C CYS A 73 15.41 12.72 -13.42
N GLY A 74 15.46 13.64 -14.40
CA GLY A 74 14.83 13.50 -15.71
C GLY A 74 13.34 13.23 -15.62
N GLN A 75 12.88 12.13 -16.23
CA GLN A 75 11.47 11.72 -16.26
C GLN A 75 10.87 11.44 -14.88
N PHE A 76 11.69 11.24 -13.84
CA PHE A 76 11.23 11.00 -12.48
C PHE A 76 11.20 12.26 -11.61
N ALA A 77 11.41 13.45 -12.20
CA ALA A 77 11.41 14.71 -11.48
C ALA A 77 10.12 14.97 -10.67
N SER A 78 8.97 14.46 -11.14
CA SER A 78 7.68 14.56 -10.43
C SER A 78 7.62 13.76 -9.12
N ASP A 79 8.38 12.67 -9.04
CA ASP A 79 8.32 11.71 -7.94
C ASP A 79 9.39 12.00 -6.86
N VAL A 80 10.24 12.99 -7.09
CA VAL A 80 11.27 13.42 -6.16
C VAL A 80 10.64 14.10 -4.96
N GLN A 81 10.99 13.63 -3.75
CA GLN A 81 10.61 14.26 -2.50
C GLN A 81 11.84 14.86 -1.83
N PHE A 82 11.75 16.11 -1.42
CA PHE A 82 12.78 16.74 -0.60
C PHE A 82 12.41 16.59 0.88
N VAL A 83 13.37 16.20 1.71
CA VAL A 83 13.18 16.03 3.15
C VAL A 83 14.27 16.82 3.87
N LEU A 84 13.88 17.71 4.77
CA LEU A 84 14.82 18.42 5.63
C LEU A 84 15.19 17.51 6.81
N ARG A 85 16.45 17.08 6.87
CA ARG A 85 16.97 16.23 7.94
C ARG A 85 17.90 17.02 8.85
N ARG A 86 17.74 16.85 10.16
CA ARG A 86 18.61 17.46 11.15
C ARG A 86 19.79 16.54 11.46
N THR A 87 21.01 17.06 11.36
CA THR A 87 22.27 16.30 11.48
C THR A 87 23.05 16.65 12.76
N GLY A 88 22.62 17.65 13.54
CA GLY A 88 23.30 18.04 14.78
C GLY A 88 22.37 18.39 15.95
N PRO A 89 22.88 18.37 17.20
CA PRO A 89 22.13 18.79 18.37
C PRO A 89 21.86 20.30 18.29
N SER A 90 20.60 20.71 18.45
CA SER A 90 20.22 22.12 18.56
C SER A 90 20.66 22.67 19.91
N LEU A 91 21.10 23.93 19.93
CA LEU A 91 21.40 24.66 21.16
C LEU A 91 20.13 25.00 21.97
N SER A 92 18.93 24.75 21.43
CA SER A 92 17.65 24.86 22.12
C SER A 92 17.06 23.47 22.38
N ALA A 93 16.86 23.16 23.66
CA ALA A 93 16.45 21.85 24.16
C ALA A 93 14.97 21.54 23.91
N ARG A 94 14.67 20.45 23.19
CA ARG A 94 13.73 19.35 23.56
C ARG A 94 13.78 18.22 22.50
N PRO A 95 13.73 16.93 22.88
CA PRO A 95 13.93 15.82 21.95
C PRO A 95 12.59 15.16 21.54
N SER A 96 12.48 14.72 20.29
CA SER A 96 11.72 13.52 19.94
C SER A 96 12.13 13.02 18.55
N SER A 97 12.45 11.72 18.48
CA SER A 97 12.64 10.84 17.30
C SER A 97 13.58 11.35 16.21
N ASP A 98 14.63 10.65 15.80
CA ASP A 98 14.58 9.26 15.38
C ASP A 98 16.01 8.73 15.21
N ASN A 99 16.09 7.40 15.21
CA ASN A 99 17.28 6.58 15.21
C ASN A 99 18.29 6.98 14.12
N CYS A 100 19.36 7.64 14.52
CA CYS A 100 20.65 7.58 13.86
C CYS A 100 21.70 7.52 14.98
N PRO A 101 22.50 6.44 15.08
CA PRO A 101 23.77 6.58 15.77
C PRO A 101 24.48 7.77 15.11
N PRO A 102 25.08 8.68 15.89
CA PRO A 102 26.02 9.64 15.32
C PRO A 102 27.01 8.87 14.45
N PRO A 103 27.55 9.42 13.33
CA PRO A 103 28.72 8.81 12.73
C PRO A 103 29.72 8.67 13.86
N GLU A 104 30.07 7.43 14.24
CA GLU A 104 31.05 7.17 15.26
C GLU A 104 32.28 7.96 14.83
N ARG A 105 32.51 9.08 15.51
CA ARG A 105 33.76 9.81 15.34
C ARG A 105 34.78 8.80 15.81
N CYS A 106 35.52 8.21 14.88
CA CYS A 106 36.57 7.25 15.18
C CYS A 106 37.36 7.81 16.37
N PRO A 107 37.35 7.16 17.54
CA PRO A 107 38.09 7.62 18.71
C PRO A 107 39.61 7.53 18.48
N VAL A 108 40.06 7.09 17.30
CA VAL A 108 41.44 7.11 16.80
C VAL A 108 42.18 8.43 17.07
N ARG A 109 41.48 9.56 17.23
CA ARG A 109 42.10 10.86 17.55
C ARG A 109 42.04 11.29 19.03
N ALA A 110 41.42 10.51 19.90
CA ALA A 110 41.22 10.84 21.33
C ALA A 110 42.26 10.21 22.26
N SER A 111 43.14 9.35 21.75
CA SER A 111 44.09 8.54 22.54
C SER A 111 45.55 9.01 22.45
N LEU A 112 45.82 10.21 21.91
CA LEU A 112 47.14 10.81 22.10
C LEU A 112 47.26 11.26 23.57
N PRO A 113 48.39 10.97 24.27
CA PRO A 113 48.61 11.49 25.62
C PRO A 113 48.47 13.02 25.61
N PRO A 114 47.92 13.64 26.67
CA PRO A 114 47.80 15.09 26.75
C PRO A 114 49.18 15.70 26.50
N LYS A 115 49.34 16.41 25.37
CA LYS A 115 50.56 17.17 25.12
C LYS A 115 50.67 18.19 26.27
N PRO A 116 51.73 18.15 27.11
CA PRO A 116 51.89 19.15 28.15
C PRO A 116 51.88 20.51 27.47
N TRP A 117 50.98 21.39 27.92
CA TRP A 117 50.80 22.71 27.35
C TRP A 117 52.14 23.45 27.38
N ALA A 118 52.67 23.77 26.20
CA ALA A 118 53.75 24.73 26.10
C ALA A 118 53.20 26.06 26.61
N ALA A 119 53.81 26.58 27.69
CA ALA A 119 53.54 27.91 28.20
C ALA A 119 53.58 28.94 27.05
N PRO A 120 52.69 29.96 27.06
CA PRO A 120 52.63 30.93 25.99
C PRO A 120 53.87 31.83 26.03
N GLY A 121 54.85 31.57 25.16
CA GLY A 121 56.05 32.41 25.11
C GLY A 121 57.26 31.92 24.31
N ARG A 122 57.13 30.93 23.41
CA ARG A 122 58.22 30.61 22.47
C ARG A 122 57.68 30.19 21.12
N GLU A 123 58.23 30.82 20.08
CA GLU A 123 57.88 30.61 18.68
C GLU A 123 57.97 29.13 18.28
N PRO A 124 57.11 28.66 17.35
CA PRO A 124 57.13 27.30 16.89
C PRO A 124 58.35 27.10 15.97
N HIS A 125 59.46 26.62 16.51
CA HIS A 125 60.55 26.12 15.67
C HIS A 125 60.02 24.91 14.89
N ARG A 126 60.08 25.05 13.56
CA ARG A 126 59.70 24.08 12.53
C ARG A 126 60.06 22.65 12.95
N ALA A 127 59.07 21.76 12.87
CA ALA A 127 59.29 20.32 12.91
C ALA A 127 60.31 19.95 11.82
N LEU A 128 61.48 19.48 12.24
CA LEU A 128 62.46 18.86 11.35
C LEU A 128 61.90 17.51 10.92
N THR A 129 61.39 17.49 9.69
CA THR A 129 61.06 16.29 8.94
C THR A 129 62.27 15.36 8.90
N PHE A 130 62.03 14.10 9.25
CA PHE A 130 62.93 12.97 9.15
C PHE A 130 63.37 12.77 7.68
N ASN A 131 64.54 13.28 7.31
CA ASN A 131 65.16 12.96 6.02
C ASN A 131 66.08 11.75 6.23
N LEU A 132 65.63 10.58 5.79
CA LEU A 132 66.49 9.42 5.51
C LEU A 132 67.34 9.75 4.27
N GLY A 133 68.66 9.83 4.43
CA GLY A 133 69.58 10.07 3.32
C GLY A 133 71.05 9.87 3.69
N CYS A 134 71.53 8.64 3.45
CA CYS A 134 72.90 8.15 3.16
C CYS A 134 74.15 8.82 3.77
N PRO A 135 75.13 8.02 4.29
CA PRO A 135 76.39 8.53 4.82
C PRO A 135 77.35 8.86 3.67
N LYS A 136 77.88 10.08 3.63
CA LYS A 136 78.94 10.45 2.69
C LYS A 136 80.07 11.19 3.42
N LEU A 137 81.16 10.44 3.59
CA LEU A 137 82.57 10.83 3.56
C LEU A 137 82.95 12.21 4.11
N VAL A 138 83.68 12.15 5.22
CA VAL A 138 84.55 13.17 5.81
C VAL A 138 85.48 13.80 4.75
N PRO A 139 85.72 15.12 4.83
CA PRO A 139 87.09 15.58 4.94
C PRO A 139 87.30 16.55 6.12
N ASN A 140 88.20 16.14 7.02
CA ASN A 140 89.13 16.91 7.86
C ASN A 140 88.83 18.40 8.18
N PRO A 141 88.68 18.77 9.47
CA PRO A 141 89.00 20.13 9.92
C PRO A 141 90.50 20.23 10.24
N SER A 142 91.15 21.18 9.61
CA SER A 142 92.50 21.66 9.93
C SER A 142 92.65 22.02 11.41
N ILE A 143 93.72 21.49 12.00
CA ILE A 143 94.25 21.79 13.34
C ILE A 143 94.50 23.30 13.51
N PRO A 144 94.17 23.88 14.68
CA PRO A 144 95.03 24.90 15.29
C PRO A 144 95.70 24.36 16.56
N GLU A 145 96.99 24.62 16.67
CA GLU A 145 97.90 24.28 17.78
C GLU A 145 97.50 24.89 19.13
N PRO A 146 98.03 24.37 20.25
CA PRO A 146 97.53 24.61 21.60
C PRO A 146 98.14 25.86 22.22
N ALA A 147 97.30 26.71 22.82
CA ALA A 147 97.77 27.74 23.74
C ALA A 147 96.82 27.88 24.93
N ALA A 148 97.42 27.70 26.11
CA ALA A 148 96.98 28.14 27.44
C ALA A 148 95.75 27.45 28.08
N LEU A 149 96.06 26.52 28.99
CA LEU A 149 95.25 26.22 30.16
C LEU A 149 94.99 27.52 30.96
N GLY A 150 93.73 27.83 31.22
CA GLY A 150 93.35 28.90 32.16
C GLY A 150 92.02 29.55 31.85
N GLY A 151 90.91 28.87 32.18
CA GLY A 151 89.57 29.43 32.08
C GLY A 151 88.55 28.39 32.49
N ALA A 152 88.00 28.54 33.69
CA ALA A 152 87.02 27.64 34.30
C ALA A 152 85.95 27.22 33.30
N THR A 153 85.81 25.91 33.11
CA THR A 153 84.85 25.20 32.26
C THR A 153 83.39 25.58 32.57
N PRO A 154 82.70 26.34 31.70
CA PRO A 154 81.24 26.49 31.76
C PRO A 154 80.57 25.55 30.76
N ASP A 155 81.22 25.30 29.62
CA ASP A 155 80.66 24.55 28.49
C ASP A 155 80.52 23.05 28.79
N CYS A 156 81.48 22.44 29.49
CA CYS A 156 81.39 21.03 29.86
C CYS A 156 80.23 20.76 30.85
N PHE A 157 79.96 21.68 31.77
CA PHE A 157 78.83 21.59 32.69
C PHE A 157 77.50 21.87 31.99
N ALA A 158 77.47 22.83 31.06
CA ALA A 158 76.30 23.10 30.23
C ALA A 158 75.95 21.93 29.29
N ASP A 159 76.96 21.27 28.70
CA ASP A 159 76.80 20.09 27.86
C ASP A 159 76.29 18.88 28.64
N LEU A 160 76.81 18.68 29.86
CA LEU A 160 76.30 17.66 30.80
C LEU A 160 74.84 17.90 31.16
N GLN A 161 74.48 19.13 31.53
CA GLN A 161 73.12 19.50 31.89
C GLN A 161 72.15 19.36 30.70
N GLY A 162 72.61 19.66 29.48
CA GLY A 162 71.84 19.43 28.26
C GLY A 162 71.71 17.95 27.85
N LEU A 163 72.64 17.10 28.28
CA LEU A 163 72.51 15.64 28.14
C LEU A 163 71.54 15.06 29.18
N GLU A 164 71.61 15.52 30.43
CA GLU A 164 70.67 15.14 31.49
C GLU A 164 69.22 15.46 31.11
N LEU A 165 68.96 16.68 30.63
CA LEU A 165 67.63 17.10 30.19
C LEU A 165 67.11 16.28 28.98
N ARG A 166 68.02 15.80 28.11
CA ARG A 166 67.68 14.88 27.03
C ARG A 166 67.39 13.47 27.53
N ILE A 167 68.11 12.99 28.53
CA ILE A 167 67.87 11.70 29.16
C ILE A 167 66.50 11.71 29.85
N GLU A 168 66.16 12.79 30.56
CA GLU A 168 64.84 12.97 31.18
C GLU A 168 63.73 12.98 30.13
N ARG A 169 63.88 13.78 29.07
CA ARG A 169 62.91 13.79 27.97
C ARG A 169 62.77 12.43 27.28
N ASN A 170 63.88 11.75 27.03
CA ASN A 170 63.86 10.42 26.44
C ASN A 170 63.19 9.41 27.40
N ALA A 171 63.39 9.53 28.72
CA ALA A 171 62.74 8.68 29.72
C ALA A 171 61.23 8.92 29.79
N GLU A 172 60.77 10.17 29.63
CA GLU A 172 59.34 10.49 29.49
C GLU A 172 58.76 9.95 28.18
N GLU A 173 59.50 10.02 27.07
CA GLU A 173 59.09 9.46 25.77
C GLU A 173 58.98 7.92 25.85
N LEU A 174 59.95 7.24 26.49
CA LEU A 174 59.93 5.80 26.76
C LEU A 174 58.88 5.40 27.82
N GLY A 175 58.52 6.29 28.74
CA GLY A 175 57.49 6.04 29.77
C GLY A 175 56.10 5.76 29.20
N HIS A 176 55.83 6.14 27.95
CA HIS A 176 54.56 5.90 27.27
C HIS A 176 54.50 4.57 26.51
N GLU A 177 55.56 3.75 26.52
CA GLU A 177 55.58 2.46 25.82
C GLU A 177 54.44 1.55 26.25
N ALA A 178 54.22 1.37 27.56
CA ALA A 178 53.16 0.51 28.08
C ALA A 178 51.75 0.97 27.66
N PHE A 179 51.54 2.30 27.55
CA PHE A 179 50.28 2.86 27.05
C PHE A 179 50.08 2.49 25.57
N TRP A 180 51.09 2.69 24.73
CA TRP A 180 51.01 2.38 23.30
C TRP A 180 50.88 0.89 23.04
N GLU A 181 51.58 0.04 23.79
CA GLU A 181 51.40 -1.40 23.67
C GLU A 181 49.98 -1.84 24.07
N GLN A 182 49.40 -1.23 25.10
CA GLN A 182 48.02 -1.52 25.50
C GLN A 182 47.04 -1.08 24.41
N GLU A 183 47.27 0.08 23.80
CA GLU A 183 46.42 0.60 22.73
C GLU A 183 46.54 -0.23 21.45
N LEU A 184 47.75 -0.66 21.09
CA LEU A 184 47.98 -1.60 19.99
C LEU A 184 47.21 -2.91 20.21
N ARG A 185 47.22 -3.46 21.44
CA ARG A 185 46.44 -4.67 21.76
C ARG A 185 44.94 -4.44 21.61
N ARG A 186 44.42 -3.26 22.00
CA ARG A 186 43.01 -2.89 21.81
C ARG A 186 42.64 -2.78 20.35
N GLU A 187 43.47 -2.11 19.55
CA GLU A 187 43.27 -1.99 18.10
C GLU A 187 43.31 -3.36 17.43
N GLN A 188 44.28 -4.21 17.76
CA GLN A 188 44.31 -5.59 17.25
C GLN A 188 43.07 -6.39 17.65
N ALA A 189 42.52 -6.20 18.85
CA ALA A 189 41.28 -6.86 19.26
C ALA A 189 40.07 -6.37 18.44
N ARG A 190 39.97 -5.06 18.19
CA ARG A 190 38.93 -4.46 17.33
C ARG A 190 39.06 -4.92 15.89
N GLU A 191 40.27 -4.99 15.38
CA GLU A 191 40.55 -5.49 14.03
C GLU A 191 40.11 -6.95 13.90
N ARG A 192 40.46 -7.81 14.88
CA ARG A 192 40.03 -9.22 14.90
C ARG A 192 38.50 -9.33 14.97
N GLU A 193 37.83 -8.52 15.79
CA GLU A 193 36.38 -8.50 15.87
C GLU A 193 35.74 -8.06 14.55
N GLY A 194 36.28 -7.00 13.92
CA GLY A 194 35.85 -6.53 12.61
C GLY A 194 36.05 -7.60 11.53
N GLN A 195 37.20 -8.25 11.51
CA GLN A 195 37.50 -9.38 10.62
C GLN A 195 36.53 -10.54 10.84
N ALA A 196 36.25 -10.92 12.08
CA ALA A 196 35.28 -11.98 12.40
C ALA A 196 33.86 -11.62 11.94
N ARG A 197 33.43 -10.37 12.13
CA ARG A 197 32.12 -9.88 11.64
C ARG A 197 32.04 -9.93 10.11
N LEU A 198 33.09 -9.49 9.42
CA LEU A 198 33.16 -9.57 7.95
C LEU A 198 33.13 -11.02 7.46
N GLN A 199 33.87 -11.92 8.11
CA GLN A 199 33.85 -13.34 7.78
C GLN A 199 32.45 -13.94 7.99
N ALA A 200 31.79 -13.65 9.12
CA ALA A 200 30.44 -14.10 9.39
C ALA A 200 29.43 -13.60 8.34
N LEU A 201 29.51 -12.32 7.95
CA LEU A 201 28.68 -11.77 6.88
C LEU A 201 28.97 -12.45 5.55
N SER A 202 30.24 -12.66 5.20
CA SER A 202 30.62 -13.34 3.95
C SER A 202 30.10 -14.78 3.90
N ALA A 203 30.16 -15.51 5.01
CA ALA A 203 29.65 -16.87 5.13
C ALA A 203 28.12 -16.89 4.98
N ALA A 204 27.41 -15.98 5.66
CA ALA A 204 25.96 -15.86 5.53
C ALA A 204 25.55 -15.52 4.09
N THR A 205 26.28 -14.61 3.42
CA THR A 205 26.01 -14.29 2.01
C THR A 205 26.25 -15.48 1.08
N ALA A 206 27.29 -16.29 1.32
CA ALA A 206 27.55 -17.50 0.56
C ALA A 206 26.46 -18.55 0.78
N GLU A 207 25.95 -18.68 2.02
CA GLU A 207 24.85 -19.58 2.34
C GLU A 207 23.56 -19.18 1.60
N HIS A 208 23.24 -17.89 1.58
CA HIS A 208 22.10 -17.37 0.84
C HIS A 208 22.26 -17.54 -0.68
N ALA A 209 23.47 -17.29 -1.22
CA ALA A 209 23.76 -17.53 -2.63
C ALA A 209 23.56 -19.02 -3.00
N ALA A 210 24.05 -19.95 -2.20
CA ALA A 210 23.86 -21.39 -2.42
C ALA A 210 22.38 -21.80 -2.35
N ARG A 211 21.58 -21.19 -1.47
CA ARG A 211 20.13 -21.44 -1.41
C ARG A 211 19.41 -20.94 -2.67
N LEU A 212 19.82 -19.80 -3.22
CA LEU A 212 19.28 -19.29 -4.49
C LEU A 212 19.62 -20.22 -5.65
N GLU A 213 20.89 -20.65 -5.76
CA GLU A 213 21.32 -21.60 -6.80
C GLU A 213 20.55 -22.93 -6.71
N ALA A 214 20.28 -23.42 -5.50
CA ALA A 214 19.48 -24.63 -5.30
C ALA A 214 18.03 -24.46 -5.75
N LEU A 215 17.41 -23.30 -5.48
CA LEU A 215 16.06 -22.98 -5.94
C LEU A 215 16.01 -22.82 -7.47
N ASP A 216 17.01 -22.18 -8.07
CA ASP A 216 17.12 -22.04 -9.52
C ASP A 216 17.27 -23.41 -10.22
N ALA A 217 18.06 -24.31 -9.62
CA ALA A 217 18.19 -25.68 -10.11
C ALA A 217 16.87 -26.46 -10.01
N GLN A 218 16.11 -26.28 -8.92
CA GLN A 218 14.78 -26.87 -8.77
C GLN A 218 13.79 -26.33 -9.79
N ALA A 219 13.79 -25.02 -10.03
CA ALA A 219 12.95 -24.39 -11.05
C ALA A 219 13.25 -24.96 -12.45
N CYS A 220 14.53 -25.03 -12.82
CA CYS A 220 14.94 -25.60 -14.10
C CYS A 220 14.54 -27.09 -14.24
N ALA A 221 14.62 -27.87 -13.16
CA ALA A 221 14.19 -29.27 -13.17
C ALA A 221 12.67 -29.41 -13.40
N LEU A 222 11.87 -28.62 -12.69
CA LEU A 222 10.41 -28.60 -12.86
C LEU A 222 10.01 -28.11 -14.25
N GLU A 223 10.67 -27.10 -14.80
CA GLU A 223 10.44 -26.63 -16.16
C GLU A 223 10.76 -27.72 -17.20
N ALA A 224 11.82 -28.51 -16.98
CA ALA A 224 12.14 -29.65 -17.83
C ALA A 224 11.08 -30.75 -17.72
N GLU A 225 10.58 -31.05 -16.51
CA GLU A 225 9.48 -32.01 -16.32
C GLU A 225 8.19 -31.55 -16.99
N LEU A 226 7.83 -30.27 -16.86
CA LEU A 226 6.64 -29.69 -17.52
C LEU A 226 6.76 -29.75 -19.05
N ARG A 227 7.95 -29.45 -19.60
CA ARG A 227 8.22 -29.60 -21.03
C ARG A 227 8.08 -31.05 -21.47
N LEU A 228 8.64 -32.01 -20.73
CA LEU A 228 8.52 -33.42 -21.04
C LEU A 228 7.07 -33.91 -20.91
N ALA A 229 6.30 -33.41 -19.94
CA ALA A 229 4.88 -33.71 -19.80
C ALA A 229 4.02 -33.09 -20.92
N ALA A 230 4.43 -31.93 -21.45
CA ALA A 230 3.78 -31.29 -22.59
C ALA A 230 4.09 -32.00 -23.92
N GLU A 231 5.31 -32.49 -24.10
CA GLU A 231 5.75 -33.26 -25.28
C GLU A 231 5.36 -34.75 -25.20
N ALA A 232 5.12 -35.28 -24.00
CA ALA A 232 4.61 -36.63 -23.82
C ALA A 232 3.17 -36.69 -24.38
N PRO A 233 2.89 -37.60 -25.33
CA PRO A 233 1.51 -37.90 -25.70
C PRO A 233 0.85 -38.58 -24.50
N GLY A 234 0.26 -37.80 -23.59
CA GLY A 234 -0.66 -38.34 -22.59
C GLY A 234 -1.76 -39.11 -23.32
N PRO A 235 -2.21 -40.30 -22.84
CA PRO A 235 -3.10 -41.18 -23.60
C PRO A 235 -4.39 -40.43 -23.97
N PRO A 236 -4.53 -39.95 -25.22
CA PRO A 236 -5.60 -39.03 -25.55
C PRO A 236 -6.87 -39.81 -25.89
N SER A 237 -6.77 -41.10 -26.20
CA SER A 237 -7.91 -41.86 -26.73
C SER A 237 -8.97 -42.18 -25.68
N ALA A 238 -8.61 -42.42 -24.42
CA ALA A 238 -9.59 -42.84 -23.41
C ALA A 238 -10.27 -41.64 -22.73
N THR A 239 -9.48 -40.68 -22.25
CA THR A 239 -10.00 -39.49 -21.54
C THR A 239 -10.59 -38.48 -22.50
N ALA A 240 -9.95 -38.18 -23.65
CA ALA A 240 -10.53 -37.25 -24.61
C ALA A 240 -11.82 -37.83 -25.24
N SER A 241 -11.84 -39.13 -25.58
CA SER A 241 -13.08 -39.80 -26.04
C SER A 241 -14.18 -39.83 -24.97
N ALA A 242 -13.84 -40.01 -23.69
CA ALA A 242 -14.83 -39.92 -22.62
C ALA A 242 -15.39 -38.49 -22.50
N THR A 243 -14.54 -37.46 -22.56
CA THR A 243 -15.03 -36.07 -22.53
C THR A 243 -15.87 -35.72 -23.76
N GLU A 244 -15.53 -36.27 -24.92
CA GLU A 244 -16.26 -36.03 -26.16
C GLU A 244 -17.63 -36.71 -26.15
N ARG A 245 -17.74 -37.93 -25.63
CA ARG A 245 -19.02 -38.60 -25.40
C ARG A 245 -19.92 -37.80 -24.45
N LEU A 246 -19.38 -37.31 -23.34
CA LEU A 246 -20.14 -36.48 -22.41
C LEU A 246 -20.62 -35.16 -23.04
N ARG A 247 -19.81 -34.53 -23.92
CA ARG A 247 -20.23 -33.34 -24.67
C ARG A 247 -21.38 -33.65 -25.62
N GLN A 248 -21.32 -34.79 -26.31
CA GLN A 248 -22.38 -35.23 -27.22
C GLN A 248 -23.69 -35.52 -26.48
N ASP A 249 -23.61 -36.22 -25.34
CA ASP A 249 -24.78 -36.51 -24.50
C ASP A 249 -25.43 -35.23 -23.98
N LEU A 250 -24.62 -34.25 -23.54
CA LEU A 250 -25.12 -32.95 -23.11
C LEU A 250 -25.83 -32.20 -24.25
N ALA A 251 -25.26 -32.22 -25.46
CA ALA A 251 -25.87 -31.60 -26.64
C ALA A 251 -27.17 -32.28 -27.08
N ILE A 252 -27.35 -33.58 -26.82
CA ILE A 252 -28.61 -34.30 -27.04
C ILE A 252 -29.63 -33.90 -25.96
N GLN A 253 -29.20 -33.84 -24.70
CA GLN A 253 -30.05 -33.44 -23.58
C GLN A 253 -30.58 -32.01 -23.73
N GLU A 254 -29.75 -31.08 -24.19
CA GLU A 254 -30.16 -29.71 -24.49
C GLU A 254 -31.24 -29.66 -25.57
N ARG A 255 -31.08 -30.40 -26.67
CA ARG A 255 -32.11 -30.46 -27.73
C ARG A 255 -33.42 -31.01 -27.21
N HIS A 256 -33.38 -32.10 -26.45
CA HIS A 256 -34.59 -32.67 -25.84
C HIS A 256 -35.23 -31.67 -24.86
N SER A 257 -34.43 -30.91 -24.10
CA SER A 257 -34.96 -29.86 -23.23
C SER A 257 -35.66 -28.74 -24.01
N MET A 258 -35.13 -28.35 -25.17
CA MET A 258 -35.72 -27.32 -26.03
C MET A 258 -37.03 -27.80 -26.67
N GLU A 259 -37.09 -29.06 -27.10
CA GLU A 259 -38.31 -29.70 -27.60
C GLU A 259 -39.40 -29.75 -26.52
N MET A 260 -39.03 -30.14 -25.29
CA MET A 260 -39.95 -30.13 -24.15
C MET A 260 -40.42 -28.71 -23.80
N GLN A 261 -39.54 -27.72 -23.84
CA GLN A 261 -39.92 -26.31 -23.65
C GLN A 261 -40.88 -25.83 -24.76
N GLY A 262 -40.64 -26.22 -26.01
CA GLY A 262 -41.51 -25.90 -27.14
C GLY A 262 -42.90 -26.53 -27.01
N THR A 263 -42.98 -27.79 -26.61
CA THR A 263 -44.26 -28.48 -26.37
C THR A 263 -45.02 -27.86 -25.18
N LEU A 264 -44.33 -27.54 -24.09
CA LEU A 264 -44.92 -26.83 -22.95
C LEU A 264 -45.46 -25.44 -23.36
N ALA A 265 -44.74 -24.69 -24.20
CA ALA A 265 -45.20 -23.40 -24.70
C ALA A 265 -46.47 -23.53 -25.56
N LEU A 266 -46.56 -24.58 -26.41
CA LEU A 266 -47.76 -24.85 -27.20
C LEU A 266 -48.96 -25.21 -26.32
N VAL A 267 -48.76 -26.06 -25.31
CA VAL A 267 -49.82 -26.43 -24.36
C VAL A 267 -50.27 -25.22 -23.54
N SER A 268 -49.33 -24.38 -23.10
CA SER A 268 -49.65 -23.15 -22.35
C SER A 268 -50.53 -22.21 -23.18
N ARG A 269 -50.19 -21.99 -24.46
CA ARG A 269 -51.00 -21.17 -25.38
C ARG A 269 -52.38 -21.76 -25.64
N ALA A 270 -52.49 -23.09 -25.76
CA ALA A 270 -53.78 -23.75 -25.93
C ALA A 270 -54.65 -23.62 -24.68
N LEU A 271 -54.04 -23.68 -23.49
CA LEU A 271 -54.73 -23.46 -22.22
C LEU A 271 -55.24 -22.02 -22.11
N GLU A 272 -54.40 -21.02 -22.38
CA GLU A 272 -54.80 -19.60 -22.41
C GLU A 272 -55.96 -19.36 -23.39
N ALA A 273 -55.90 -19.95 -24.59
CA ALA A 273 -56.99 -19.84 -25.57
C ALA A 273 -58.30 -20.49 -25.07
N ALA A 274 -58.21 -21.64 -24.40
CA ALA A 274 -59.35 -22.31 -23.80
C ALA A 274 -59.95 -21.48 -22.64
N GLU A 275 -59.11 -20.88 -21.81
CA GLU A 275 -59.54 -19.98 -20.73
C GLU A 275 -60.29 -18.76 -21.28
N HIS A 276 -59.77 -18.12 -22.32
CA HIS A 276 -60.46 -17.00 -22.98
C HIS A 276 -61.79 -17.41 -23.63
N ALA A 277 -61.86 -18.60 -24.24
CA ALA A 277 -63.11 -19.11 -24.79
C ALA A 277 -64.15 -19.39 -23.69
N LEU A 278 -63.72 -19.94 -22.55
CA LEU A 278 -64.59 -20.14 -21.38
C LEU A 278 -65.07 -18.82 -20.79
N GLN A 279 -64.21 -17.80 -20.73
CA GLN A 279 -64.59 -16.45 -20.28
C GLN A 279 -65.63 -15.82 -21.22
N ALA A 280 -65.46 -15.97 -22.54
CA ALA A 280 -66.43 -15.48 -23.52
C ALA A 280 -67.80 -16.19 -23.36
N GLN A 281 -67.81 -17.52 -23.23
CA GLN A 281 -69.05 -18.26 -22.97
C GLN A 281 -69.71 -17.85 -21.65
N ALA A 282 -68.94 -17.55 -20.60
CA ALA A 282 -69.49 -17.06 -19.34
C ALA A 282 -70.16 -15.68 -19.51
N GLN A 283 -69.57 -14.78 -20.29
CA GLN A 283 -70.16 -13.47 -20.61
C GLN A 283 -71.46 -13.63 -21.41
N GLU A 284 -71.48 -14.49 -22.44
CA GLU A 284 -72.69 -14.81 -23.20
C GLU A 284 -73.80 -15.37 -22.29
N LEU A 285 -73.45 -16.26 -21.36
CA LEU A 285 -74.39 -16.78 -20.37
C LEU A 285 -74.92 -15.69 -19.44
N GLU A 286 -74.08 -14.74 -19.01
CA GLU A 286 -74.52 -13.59 -18.22
C GLU A 286 -75.48 -12.67 -19.00
N GLU A 287 -75.19 -12.42 -20.27
CA GLU A 287 -76.05 -11.64 -21.17
C GLU A 287 -77.42 -12.31 -21.34
N LEU A 288 -77.43 -13.60 -21.68
CA LEU A 288 -78.67 -14.39 -21.79
C LEU A 288 -79.42 -14.44 -20.45
N ASN A 289 -78.73 -14.51 -19.32
CA ASN A 289 -79.37 -14.46 -18.00
C ASN A 289 -80.01 -13.09 -17.75
N ARG A 290 -79.36 -11.99 -18.17
CA ARG A 290 -79.93 -10.63 -18.09
C ARG A 290 -81.18 -10.50 -18.97
N GLU A 291 -81.13 -11.00 -20.21
CA GLU A 291 -82.28 -11.01 -21.13
C GLU A 291 -83.45 -11.84 -20.57
N LEU A 292 -83.16 -13.01 -20.01
CA LEU A 292 -84.17 -13.86 -19.36
C LEU A 292 -84.81 -13.15 -18.16
N ARG A 293 -84.02 -12.48 -17.31
CA ARG A 293 -84.54 -11.67 -16.20
C ARG A 293 -85.42 -10.53 -16.70
N GLN A 294 -85.02 -9.88 -17.79
CA GLN A 294 -85.81 -8.81 -18.41
C GLN A 294 -87.15 -9.34 -18.93
N CYS A 295 -87.15 -10.48 -19.63
CA CYS A 295 -88.37 -11.12 -20.12
C CYS A 295 -89.30 -11.54 -18.97
N ASN A 296 -88.77 -12.19 -17.94
CA ASN A 296 -89.52 -12.58 -16.74
C ASN A 296 -90.14 -11.36 -16.02
N LEU A 297 -89.37 -10.27 -15.87
CA LEU A 297 -89.87 -9.03 -15.29
C LEU A 297 -91.02 -8.45 -16.14
N GLN A 298 -90.87 -8.46 -17.46
CA GLN A 298 -91.88 -7.97 -18.39
C GLN A 298 -93.17 -8.81 -18.33
N GLN A 299 -93.04 -10.14 -18.16
CA GLN A 299 -94.18 -11.04 -17.95
C GLN A 299 -94.86 -10.79 -16.60
N PHE A 300 -94.10 -10.57 -15.52
CA PHE A 300 -94.64 -10.24 -14.20
C PHE A 300 -95.43 -8.93 -14.21
N ILE A 301 -94.92 -7.90 -14.88
CA ILE A 301 -95.63 -6.61 -15.05
C ILE A 301 -96.95 -6.82 -15.81
N GLN A 302 -96.96 -7.61 -16.88
CA GLN A 302 -98.18 -7.91 -17.63
C GLN A 302 -99.23 -8.66 -16.79
N GLN A 303 -98.79 -9.65 -16.01
CA GLN A 303 -99.68 -10.44 -15.13
C GLN A 303 -100.22 -9.61 -13.96
N THR A 304 -99.44 -8.66 -13.43
CA THR A 304 -99.84 -7.80 -12.30
C THR A 304 -100.57 -6.54 -12.76
N GLY A 305 -100.39 -6.10 -14.01
CA GLY A 305 -101.03 -4.92 -14.62
C GLY A 305 -102.51 -5.09 -15.00
N ALA A 306 -103.10 -6.28 -14.83
CA ALA A 306 -104.48 -6.59 -15.22
C ALA A 306 -105.51 -6.51 -14.07
N ALA A 307 -105.17 -5.97 -12.90
CA ALA A 307 -106.12 -5.85 -11.79
C ALA A 307 -105.97 -4.52 -11.02
N LEU A 308 -106.76 -3.51 -11.40
CA LEU A 308 -107.30 -2.50 -10.47
C LEU A 308 -108.62 -1.90 -11.05
N PRO A 309 -109.67 -1.68 -10.22
CA PRO A 309 -111.05 -1.34 -10.65
C PRO A 309 -111.23 0.15 -11.02
N PRO A 310 -112.38 0.54 -11.63
CA PRO A 310 -112.57 1.88 -12.20
C PRO A 310 -112.77 2.97 -11.13
N PRO A 311 -112.40 4.23 -11.41
CA PRO A 311 -112.62 5.36 -10.51
C PRO A 311 -114.04 5.95 -10.66
N PRO A 312 -114.67 6.48 -9.60
CA PRO A 312 -115.94 7.21 -9.69
C PRO A 312 -115.73 8.69 -10.07
N PRO A 313 -116.77 9.39 -10.56
CA PRO A 313 -116.64 10.71 -11.18
C PRO A 313 -116.81 11.89 -10.20
N GLN A 314 -116.00 12.93 -10.46
CA GLN A 314 -116.25 14.39 -10.38
C GLN A 314 -116.68 15.04 -9.05
N LEU A 315 -115.91 16.04 -8.58
CA LEU A 315 -116.42 17.41 -8.41
C LEU A 315 -115.31 18.47 -8.29
N ASP A 316 -115.45 19.51 -9.12
CA ASP A 316 -115.13 20.93 -8.91
C ASP A 316 -113.71 21.50 -8.73
N ARG A 317 -113.35 22.28 -9.77
CA ARG A 317 -113.22 23.76 -9.73
C ARG A 317 -111.80 24.37 -9.76
N ALA A 318 -111.61 25.14 -10.84
CA ALA A 318 -110.84 26.38 -11.01
C ALA A 318 -109.30 26.32 -11.09
N THR A 319 -108.80 26.61 -12.29
CA THR A 319 -107.56 27.35 -12.60
C THR A 319 -107.72 28.85 -12.27
N PRO A 320 -106.69 29.74 -12.43
CA PRO A 320 -105.24 29.54 -12.65
C PRO A 320 -104.32 30.49 -11.83
N GLY A 321 -102.99 30.34 -11.96
CA GLY A 321 -101.99 31.41 -11.75
C GLY A 321 -100.68 30.90 -11.14
N THR A 322 -99.52 30.88 -11.82
CA THR A 322 -98.65 31.99 -12.26
C THR A 322 -97.46 32.19 -11.30
N GLN A 323 -96.24 32.14 -11.86
CA GLN A 323 -94.90 32.58 -11.34
C GLN A 323 -94.18 31.60 -10.39
N VAL A 324 -92.85 31.48 -10.28
CA VAL A 324 -91.61 31.73 -11.05
C VAL A 324 -90.47 31.40 -10.06
N ARG A 325 -89.37 30.78 -10.54
CA ARG A 325 -87.98 30.84 -10.01
C ARG A 325 -87.60 30.11 -8.71
N ALA A 326 -86.59 29.22 -8.79
CA ALA A 326 -85.28 29.45 -8.15
C ALA A 326 -84.17 28.49 -8.65
N VAL A 327 -82.97 29.08 -8.64
CA VAL A 327 -81.62 28.71 -9.11
C VAL A 327 -80.95 27.57 -8.29
N PRO A 328 -79.81 27.01 -8.77
CA PRO A 328 -79.19 25.76 -8.33
C PRO A 328 -77.86 25.96 -7.56
N GLY A 329 -77.19 24.85 -7.22
CA GLY A 329 -75.81 24.78 -6.73
C GLY A 329 -75.67 23.66 -5.68
N ARG A 330 -74.54 23.01 -5.43
CA ARG A 330 -73.11 22.95 -5.83
C ARG A 330 -72.58 21.73 -5.02
N GLY A 331 -71.50 21.03 -5.32
CA GLY A 331 -70.43 21.19 -6.29
C GLY A 331 -69.37 20.09 -6.11
N ASP A 332 -68.40 20.13 -7.02
CA ASP A 332 -66.97 19.79 -6.91
C ASP A 332 -66.58 18.34 -6.56
N GLY A 333 -65.75 17.60 -7.32
CA GLY A 333 -64.77 17.98 -8.34
C GLY A 333 -63.35 18.02 -7.77
N ARG A 334 -62.54 16.99 -8.05
CA ARG A 334 -61.09 17.13 -8.27
C ARG A 334 -60.51 15.92 -9.00
N GLY A 335 -59.90 16.19 -10.16
CA GLY A 335 -59.04 15.27 -10.90
C GLY A 335 -57.57 15.71 -10.84
N ALA A 336 -56.80 15.15 -11.79
CA ALA A 336 -55.41 15.43 -12.16
C ALA A 336 -54.34 14.62 -11.39
N THR A 337 -53.26 14.05 -11.95
CA THR A 337 -52.79 13.52 -13.26
C THR A 337 -51.26 13.39 -13.15
N PHE A 338 -50.65 12.45 -13.89
CA PHE A 338 -49.21 12.35 -14.27
C PHE A 338 -48.24 11.97 -13.10
N SER A 339 -47.16 11.19 -13.27
CA SER A 339 -46.49 10.62 -14.45
C SER A 339 -45.39 9.63 -14.00
N THR A 340 -45.11 8.64 -14.86
CA THR A 340 -43.82 7.93 -15.12
C THR A 340 -43.11 7.06 -14.07
N ASP A 341 -42.66 5.92 -14.63
CA ASP A 341 -41.43 5.15 -14.38
C ASP A 341 -41.44 3.93 -13.44
N LEU A 342 -41.37 2.78 -14.14
CA LEU A 342 -40.43 1.67 -14.00
C LEU A 342 -40.43 0.78 -12.75
N LEU A 343 -40.25 -0.52 -13.06
CA LEU A 343 -39.84 -1.67 -12.25
C LEU A 343 -40.93 -2.54 -11.59
N SER A 344 -41.18 -3.68 -12.25
CA SER A 344 -41.26 -5.05 -11.70
C SER A 344 -40.62 -5.29 -10.32
N PRO A 345 -40.81 -6.46 -9.66
CA PRO A 345 -41.89 -7.45 -9.73
C PRO A 345 -42.28 -8.04 -8.33
N GLN A 346 -43.19 -9.01 -8.34
CA GLN A 346 -43.37 -10.09 -7.35
C GLN A 346 -44.18 -9.85 -6.06
N ASP A 347 -44.86 -10.96 -5.72
CA ASP A 347 -45.33 -11.42 -4.43
C ASP A 347 -46.66 -10.86 -3.89
N LEU A 348 -47.68 -11.73 -3.87
CA LEU A 348 -47.97 -12.55 -2.68
C LEU A 348 -49.31 -13.29 -2.85
N LEU A 349 -49.27 -14.63 -2.88
CA LEU A 349 -50.41 -15.46 -2.44
C LEU A 349 -50.41 -15.56 -0.89
N PRO A 350 -51.53 -15.99 -0.26
CA PRO A 350 -52.03 -15.61 1.07
C PRO A 350 -51.63 -16.62 2.17
N PRO A 351 -52.32 -16.65 3.33
CA PRO A 351 -53.14 -17.86 3.56
C PRO A 351 -54.41 -17.73 4.42
N ALA A 352 -55.23 -18.78 4.29
CA ALA A 352 -56.39 -19.15 5.10
C ALA A 352 -55.99 -20.05 6.29
N ARG A 353 -56.98 -20.30 7.15
CA ARG A 353 -56.95 -20.83 8.52
C ARG A 353 -56.88 -22.37 8.70
N GLU A 354 -56.45 -22.74 9.93
CA GLU A 354 -56.83 -23.88 10.81
C GLU A 354 -56.36 -25.31 10.44
N GLU A 355 -55.41 -25.95 11.16
CA GLU A 355 -55.40 -26.63 12.50
C GLU A 355 -55.58 -28.18 12.39
N PRO A 356 -55.19 -29.02 13.38
CA PRO A 356 -53.94 -29.81 13.43
C PRO A 356 -54.17 -31.34 13.42
N LEU A 357 -53.11 -32.17 13.45
CA LEU A 357 -53.03 -33.44 14.22
C LEU A 357 -51.66 -34.17 14.08
N GLN A 358 -51.37 -34.94 15.14
CA GLN A 358 -50.16 -35.68 15.49
C GLN A 358 -49.69 -36.77 14.50
N GLY A 359 -48.38 -37.07 14.53
CA GLY A 359 -47.87 -38.41 14.21
C GLY A 359 -46.48 -38.46 13.56
N VAL A 360 -45.44 -38.76 14.35
CA VAL A 360 -44.14 -39.26 13.87
C VAL A 360 -44.28 -40.79 13.69
N PRO A 361 -43.64 -41.41 12.67
CA PRO A 361 -42.38 -42.08 12.96
C PRO A 361 -41.29 -41.80 11.91
N GLN A 362 -40.07 -41.71 12.44
CA GLN A 362 -38.81 -41.73 11.72
C GLN A 362 -38.60 -43.10 11.08
N SER A 363 -38.19 -43.14 9.82
CA SER A 363 -37.62 -44.33 9.18
C SER A 363 -36.16 -44.05 8.82
N HIS A 364 -35.30 -44.90 9.39
CA HIS A 364 -33.86 -44.91 9.26
C HIS A 364 -33.47 -45.38 7.85
N ILE A 365 -32.64 -44.61 7.15
CA ILE A 365 -31.88 -45.12 6.00
C ILE A 365 -30.40 -44.92 6.31
N LEU A 366 -29.73 -46.07 6.49
CA LEU A 366 -28.31 -46.25 6.72
C LEU A 366 -27.51 -45.72 5.52
N VAL A 367 -26.59 -44.78 5.78
CA VAL A 367 -25.51 -44.43 4.84
C VAL A 367 -24.22 -45.06 5.37
N PRO A 368 -23.52 -45.91 4.60
CA PRO A 368 -22.22 -46.44 5.01
C PRO A 368 -21.14 -45.36 4.90
N SER A 369 -20.52 -45.08 6.03
CA SER A 369 -19.27 -44.35 6.18
C SER A 369 -18.10 -45.10 5.52
N LEU A 370 -17.37 -44.42 4.64
CA LEU A 370 -16.05 -44.85 4.16
C LEU A 370 -15.03 -43.73 4.44
N SER A 371 -14.23 -43.95 5.46
CA SER A 371 -12.98 -43.23 5.74
C SER A 371 -11.92 -43.66 4.72
N PRO A 372 -11.09 -42.75 4.18
CA PRO A 372 -9.93 -43.15 3.39
C PRO A 372 -8.73 -43.48 4.30
N GLU A 373 -8.35 -44.76 4.27
CA GLU A 373 -7.14 -45.33 4.86
C GLU A 373 -5.91 -44.92 4.03
N VAL A 374 -4.88 -44.38 4.70
CA VAL A 374 -3.61 -43.93 4.13
C VAL A 374 -2.64 -45.13 4.08
N PRO A 375 -2.05 -45.49 2.92
CA PRO A 375 -1.02 -46.52 2.87
C PRO A 375 0.37 -45.97 3.27
N PRO A 376 1.20 -46.72 4.01
CA PRO A 376 2.52 -46.27 4.42
C PRO A 376 3.58 -46.39 3.32
N MET A 377 4.42 -45.37 3.32
CA MET A 377 5.64 -45.13 2.55
C MET A 377 6.61 -46.33 2.60
N ARG A 378 6.93 -46.93 1.45
CA ARG A 378 8.05 -47.89 1.32
C ARG A 378 9.35 -47.11 1.14
N GLN A 379 10.27 -47.29 2.08
CA GLN A 379 11.70 -47.00 1.92
C GLN A 379 12.33 -48.07 1.00
N SER A 380 12.99 -47.65 -0.07
CA SER A 380 13.93 -48.49 -0.81
C SER A 380 15.32 -47.86 -0.75
N SER A 381 16.08 -48.31 0.24
CA SER A 381 17.54 -48.22 0.30
C SER A 381 18.12 -49.13 -0.77
N TRP A 382 18.83 -48.58 -1.75
CA TRP A 382 19.72 -49.36 -2.61
C TRP A 382 21.16 -49.18 -2.11
N ARG A 383 21.81 -50.32 -1.91
CA ARG A 383 23.20 -50.51 -1.52
C ARG A 383 23.98 -50.96 -2.75
#